data_AF-A0A1F9B4K4-F1
#
_entry.id   AF-A0A1F9B4K4-F1
#
_cell.length_a   1.000
_cell.length_b   1.000
_cell.length_c   1.000
_cell.angle_alpha   90.00
_cell.angle_beta   90.00
_cell.angle_gamma   90.00
#
_symmetry.space_group_name_H-M   'P 1'
#
loop_
_entity.id
_entity.type
_entity.pdbx_description
1 polymer ?
#
loop_
_entity_poly.entity_id
_entity_poly.type
_entity_poly.pdbx_seq_one_letter_code
_entity_poly.pdbx_strand_id
1 'polypeptide(L)'
;MKRVIFLILGTIICFVINASSDATQKIVAQKVDIAPVIDGKDTDPAWVKAKSIISRDKVANIDISLKAVHTNKEMFFLVSFPDPDESRTHKSWVWDKSREIYKMGNDREDLFIFKWSMEAQPVDLSIYADNPYKSDVWFWKACRTDPAGYADDKIDTLTAVRLEDAIELKSKSGKVMYLLRKGDAGEPAFKTKLQVEYKGDVVPRFTYQIPRAAARM
;
A
#
# COMPACT_ATOMS: atom_id res chain seq x y z
N MET A 1 48.02 56.73 22.95
CA MET A 1 48.36 55.32 23.23
C MET A 1 47.09 54.48 23.21
N LYS A 2 47.11 53.38 22.45
CA LYS A 2 45.99 52.52 22.09
C LYS A 2 45.35 51.84 23.31
N ARG A 3 44.01 51.83 23.40
CA ARG A 3 43.25 50.78 24.09
C ARG A 3 42.19 50.24 23.15
N VAL A 4 42.39 48.97 22.78
CA VAL A 4 41.57 48.17 21.87
C VAL A 4 40.29 47.79 22.61
N ILE A 5 39.13 48.12 22.03
CA ILE A 5 37.83 47.61 22.47
C ILE A 5 37.63 46.26 21.78
N PHE A 6 37.65 45.17 22.54
CA PHE A 6 37.27 43.84 22.06
C PHE A 6 35.74 43.76 22.01
N LEU A 7 35.18 43.80 20.81
CA LEU A 7 33.77 43.50 20.56
C LEU A 7 33.65 41.98 20.36
N ILE A 8 33.19 41.25 21.36
CA ILE A 8 32.83 39.83 21.22
C ILE A 8 31.42 39.80 20.63
N LEU A 9 31.34 39.69 19.29
CA LEU A 9 30.10 39.44 18.59
C LEU A 9 29.82 37.94 18.68
N GLY A 10 28.93 37.55 19.59
CA GLY A 10 28.45 36.18 19.73
C GLY A 10 27.57 35.80 18.55
N THR A 11 28.12 35.07 17.58
CA THR A 11 27.34 34.48 16.49
C THR A 11 26.59 33.26 17.01
N ILE A 12 25.33 33.44 17.40
CA ILE A 12 24.42 32.32 17.64
C ILE A 12 24.10 31.70 16.28
N ILE A 13 24.78 30.59 15.96
CA ILE A 13 24.43 29.74 14.83
C ILE A 13 23.19 28.95 15.25
N CYS A 14 22.02 29.48 14.92
CA CYS A 14 20.79 28.70 14.94
C CYS A 14 20.88 27.63 13.84
N PHE A 15 21.30 26.42 14.22
CA PHE A 15 21.03 25.24 13.41
C PHE A 15 19.51 25.08 13.34
N VAL A 16 18.92 25.58 12.25
CA VAL A 16 17.55 25.23 11.88
C VAL A 16 17.61 23.78 11.42
N ILE A 17 17.38 22.88 12.37
CA ILE A 17 17.11 21.48 12.05
C ILE A 17 15.76 21.51 11.33
N ASN A 18 15.80 21.50 10.00
CA ASN A 18 14.60 21.26 9.19
C ASN A 18 14.19 19.81 9.45
N ALA A 19 13.43 19.60 10.53
CA ALA A 19 12.63 18.40 10.66
C ALA A 19 11.63 18.43 9.50
N SER A 20 11.83 17.56 8.52
CA SER A 20 10.86 17.33 7.46
C SER A 20 9.60 16.75 8.10
N SER A 21 8.70 17.62 8.52
CA SER A 21 7.32 17.27 8.78
C SER A 21 6.70 16.97 7.42
N ASP A 22 6.46 15.70 7.10
CA ASP A 22 5.55 15.37 6.00
C ASP A 22 4.19 15.95 6.37
N ALA A 23 3.86 17.08 5.75
CA ALA A 23 2.61 17.76 6.01
C ALA A 23 1.45 16.81 5.68
N THR A 24 0.57 16.60 6.66
CA THR A 24 -0.68 15.85 6.45
C THR A 24 -1.41 16.42 5.23
N GLN A 25 -1.65 15.58 4.23
CA GLN A 25 -2.42 15.96 3.05
C GLN A 25 -3.89 15.59 3.25
N LYS A 26 -4.79 16.44 2.76
CA LYS A 26 -6.23 16.20 2.76
C LYS A 26 -6.70 15.93 1.34
N ILE A 27 -7.24 14.74 1.11
CA ILE A 27 -8.06 14.43 -0.06
C ILE A 27 -9.54 14.62 0.30
N VAL A 28 -10.31 15.23 -0.60
CA VAL A 28 -11.76 15.37 -0.46
C VAL A 28 -12.39 14.59 -1.60
N ALA A 29 -13.18 13.57 -1.28
CA ALA A 29 -14.00 12.90 -2.27
C ALA A 29 -15.09 13.87 -2.74
N GLN A 30 -15.03 14.29 -4.00
CA GLN A 30 -16.01 15.23 -4.54
C GLN A 30 -17.31 14.49 -4.89
N LYS A 31 -18.46 15.01 -4.46
CA LYS A 31 -19.75 14.45 -4.85
C LYS A 31 -19.98 14.63 -6.36
N VAL A 32 -20.42 13.56 -7.02
CA VAL A 32 -20.81 13.49 -8.44
C VAL A 32 -22.16 12.78 -8.58
N ASP A 33 -22.92 13.13 -9.63
CA ASP A 33 -24.24 12.52 -9.90
C ASP A 33 -24.13 11.23 -10.72
N ILE A 34 -23.13 11.16 -11.60
CA ILE A 34 -22.83 10.00 -12.44
C ILE A 34 -21.51 9.41 -11.95
N ALA A 35 -21.51 8.12 -11.65
CA ALA A 35 -20.32 7.39 -11.25
C ALA A 35 -19.32 7.31 -12.43
N PRO A 36 -18.01 7.39 -12.17
CA PRO A 36 -17.03 7.22 -13.22
C PRO A 36 -17.04 5.78 -13.76
N VAL A 37 -16.69 5.63 -15.04
CA VAL A 37 -16.36 4.31 -15.60
C VAL A 37 -15.08 3.78 -14.94
N ILE A 38 -15.07 2.49 -14.60
CA ILE A 38 -13.93 1.81 -13.97
C ILE A 38 -13.02 1.27 -15.09
N ASP A 39 -12.19 2.15 -15.64
CA ASP A 39 -11.26 1.84 -16.74
C ASP A 39 -9.84 2.40 -16.52
N GLY A 40 -9.58 2.96 -15.34
CA GLY A 40 -8.29 3.56 -14.98
C GLY A 40 -7.98 4.90 -15.65
N LYS A 41 -8.93 5.51 -16.37
CA LYS A 41 -8.71 6.77 -17.09
C LYS A 41 -9.35 7.94 -16.36
N ASP A 42 -8.72 9.11 -16.48
CA ASP A 42 -9.20 10.35 -15.88
C ASP A 42 -10.10 11.18 -16.80
N THR A 43 -10.49 10.61 -17.95
CA THR A 43 -11.25 11.28 -19.01
C THR A 43 -12.75 11.41 -18.72
N ASP A 44 -13.26 10.71 -17.69
CA ASP A 44 -14.67 10.80 -17.29
C ASP A 44 -15.00 12.20 -16.72
N PRO A 45 -16.12 12.83 -17.13
CA PRO A 45 -16.60 14.08 -16.54
C PRO A 45 -16.65 14.12 -15.01
N ALA A 46 -16.86 12.98 -14.34
CA ALA A 46 -16.86 12.87 -12.89
C ALA A 46 -15.56 13.39 -12.25
N TRP A 47 -14.42 13.25 -12.93
CA TRP A 47 -13.11 13.62 -12.39
C TRP A 47 -12.77 15.11 -12.51
N VAL A 48 -13.49 15.87 -13.35
CA VAL A 48 -13.15 17.27 -13.68
C VAL A 48 -13.09 18.17 -12.46
N LYS A 49 -13.98 17.96 -11.48
CA LYS A 49 -14.04 18.75 -10.25
C LYS A 49 -13.22 18.15 -9.10
N ALA A 50 -12.70 16.94 -9.26
CA ALA A 50 -11.94 16.25 -8.23
C ALA A 50 -10.51 16.79 -8.17
N LYS A 51 -10.13 17.37 -7.03
CA LYS A 51 -8.77 17.85 -6.82
C LYS A 51 -7.82 16.67 -6.66
N SER A 52 -6.75 16.65 -7.46
CA SER A 52 -5.67 15.68 -7.28
C SER A 52 -4.76 16.08 -6.13
N ILE A 53 -4.28 15.08 -5.39
CA ILE A 53 -3.14 15.21 -4.48
C ILE A 53 -1.98 14.37 -4.97
N ILE A 54 -0.75 14.75 -4.62
CA ILE A 54 0.46 14.01 -4.94
C ILE A 54 1.12 13.59 -3.64
N SER A 55 1.21 12.27 -3.43
CA SER A 55 1.99 11.67 -2.36
C SER A 55 3.28 11.09 -2.94
N ARG A 56 4.32 10.95 -2.12
CA ARG A 56 5.60 10.37 -2.52
C ARG A 56 5.78 9.01 -1.86
N ASP A 57 5.98 7.97 -2.65
CA ASP A 57 6.55 6.72 -2.12
C ASP A 57 8.04 6.95 -1.85
N LYS A 58 8.46 6.86 -0.59
CA LYS A 58 9.86 7.12 -0.20
C LYS A 58 10.81 5.99 -0.59
N VAL A 59 10.32 4.77 -0.71
CA VAL A 59 11.13 3.59 -1.02
C VAL A 59 11.37 3.50 -2.51
N ALA A 60 10.30 3.57 -3.31
CA ALA A 60 10.39 3.56 -4.77
C ALA A 60 10.82 4.92 -5.34
N ASN A 61 10.72 5.99 -4.55
CA ASN A 61 11.03 7.36 -4.97
C ASN A 61 10.22 7.77 -6.21
N ILE A 62 8.90 7.54 -6.15
CA ILE A 62 7.93 7.88 -7.19
C ILE A 62 6.77 8.70 -6.64
N ASP A 63 6.18 9.51 -7.52
CA ASP A 63 4.98 10.28 -7.20
C ASP A 63 3.73 9.45 -7.47
N ILE A 64 2.80 9.48 -6.54
CA ILE A 64 1.49 8.84 -6.62
C ILE A 64 0.46 9.95 -6.65
N SER A 65 -0.26 10.06 -7.75
CA SER A 65 -1.40 10.97 -7.92
C SER A 65 -2.68 10.27 -7.46
N LEU A 66 -3.49 10.95 -6.64
CA LEU A 66 -4.78 10.45 -6.17
C LEU A 66 -5.89 11.48 -6.38
N LYS A 67 -7.00 11.05 -6.98
CA LYS A 67 -8.30 11.75 -6.97
C LYS A 67 -9.34 10.86 -6.29
N ALA A 68 -10.35 11.49 -5.70
CA ALA A 68 -11.50 10.78 -5.13
C ALA A 68 -12.80 11.48 -5.50
N VAL A 69 -13.82 10.69 -5.82
CA VAL A 69 -15.21 11.14 -6.00
C VAL A 69 -16.15 10.18 -5.30
N HIS A 70 -17.39 10.59 -5.09
CA HIS A 70 -18.41 9.70 -4.57
C HIS A 70 -19.79 10.05 -5.12
N THR A 71 -20.64 9.03 -5.21
CA THR A 71 -22.08 9.22 -5.35
C THR A 71 -22.73 9.16 -3.97
N ASN A 72 -24.05 9.01 -3.89
CA ASN A 72 -24.71 8.72 -2.61
C ASN A 72 -24.53 7.27 -2.15
N LYS A 73 -24.00 6.38 -3.01
CA LYS A 73 -23.92 4.93 -2.75
C LYS A 73 -22.50 4.39 -2.72
N GLU A 74 -21.61 4.99 -3.51
CA GLU A 74 -20.30 4.43 -3.80
C GLU A 74 -19.23 5.51 -3.72
N MET A 75 -18.01 5.10 -3.39
CA MET A 75 -16.82 5.94 -3.38
C MET A 75 -15.84 5.40 -4.41
N PHE A 76 -15.21 6.30 -5.15
CA PHE A 76 -14.30 5.97 -6.24
C PHE A 76 -12.98 6.69 -6.03
N PHE A 77 -11.90 5.98 -6.30
CA PHE A 77 -10.54 6.50 -6.26
C PHE A 77 -9.90 6.29 -7.61
N LEU A 78 -9.21 7.32 -8.10
CA LEU A 78 -8.34 7.20 -9.25
C LEU A 78 -6.90 7.39 -8.76
N VAL A 79 -6.09 6.36 -8.93
CA VAL A 79 -4.69 6.33 -8.52
C VAL A 79 -3.83 6.16 -9.76
N SER A 80 -2.78 6.96 -9.88
CA SER A 80 -1.84 6.89 -11.00
C SER A 80 -0.42 7.12 -10.48
N PHE A 81 0.51 6.27 -10.90
CA PHE A 81 1.93 6.37 -10.55
C PHE A 81 2.76 5.86 -11.74
N PRO A 82 3.97 6.39 -11.94
CA PRO A 82 4.87 5.88 -12.96
C PRO A 82 5.44 4.54 -12.52
N ASP A 83 5.44 3.58 -13.44
CA ASP A 83 6.05 2.28 -13.23
C ASP A 83 6.82 1.85 -14.49
N PRO A 84 8.14 2.06 -14.54
CA PRO A 84 8.93 1.66 -15.70
C PRO A 84 9.07 0.13 -15.82
N ASP A 85 8.86 -0.62 -14.75
CA ASP A 85 9.14 -2.05 -14.64
C ASP A 85 7.92 -2.83 -14.10
N GLU A 86 6.77 -2.63 -14.75
CA GLU A 86 5.49 -3.25 -14.35
C GLU A 86 5.63 -4.75 -14.14
N SER A 87 5.26 -5.19 -12.94
CA SER A 87 5.43 -6.54 -12.43
C SER A 87 4.08 -7.20 -12.15
N ARG A 88 3.65 -8.08 -13.05
CA ARG A 88 2.35 -8.79 -12.98
C ARG A 88 2.44 -10.27 -12.60
N THR A 89 3.58 -10.72 -12.09
CA THR A 89 3.79 -12.10 -11.63
C THR A 89 4.12 -12.15 -10.14
N HIS A 90 3.68 -13.20 -9.44
CA HIS A 90 3.98 -13.35 -8.03
C HIS A 90 4.29 -14.79 -7.65
N LYS A 91 5.51 -15.02 -7.13
CA LYS A 91 5.94 -16.32 -6.59
C LYS A 91 5.58 -17.47 -7.52
N SER A 92 5.86 -17.30 -8.81
CA SER A 92 5.59 -18.28 -9.86
C SER A 92 6.25 -19.61 -9.55
N TRP A 93 5.72 -20.71 -10.07
CA TRP A 93 6.36 -22.00 -9.94
C TRP A 93 7.52 -22.10 -10.92
N VAL A 94 8.74 -22.32 -10.41
CA VAL A 94 9.97 -22.48 -11.20
C VAL A 94 10.42 -23.93 -11.13
N TRP A 95 10.63 -24.56 -12.27
CA TRP A 95 11.03 -25.96 -12.34
C TRP A 95 12.49 -26.13 -11.88
N ASP A 96 12.72 -27.02 -10.92
CA ASP A 96 14.03 -27.47 -10.53
C ASP A 96 14.38 -28.75 -11.31
N LYS A 97 15.13 -28.60 -12.42
CA LYS A 97 15.52 -29.72 -13.29
C LYS A 97 16.30 -30.81 -12.57
N SER A 98 17.04 -30.46 -11.51
CA SER A 98 17.87 -31.43 -10.78
C SER A 98 17.05 -32.33 -9.85
N ARG A 99 15.92 -31.82 -9.37
CA ARG A 99 15.04 -32.49 -8.40
C ARG A 99 13.71 -32.93 -9.00
N GLU A 100 13.44 -32.51 -10.24
CA GLU A 100 12.18 -32.74 -10.94
C GLU A 100 10.95 -32.31 -10.14
N ILE A 101 11.06 -31.15 -9.49
CA ILE A 101 9.97 -30.53 -8.71
C ILE A 101 9.88 -29.04 -8.99
N TYR A 102 8.70 -28.46 -8.81
CA TYR A 102 8.57 -27.01 -8.77
C TYR A 102 9.00 -26.44 -7.42
N LYS A 103 9.76 -25.35 -7.47
CA LYS A 103 10.04 -24.47 -6.32
C LYS A 103 9.34 -23.13 -6.52
N MET A 104 9.09 -22.45 -5.40
CA MET A 104 8.53 -21.11 -5.43
C MET A 104 9.58 -20.12 -5.96
N GLY A 105 9.20 -19.34 -6.96
CA GLY A 105 9.99 -18.25 -7.53
C GLY A 105 10.06 -17.04 -6.60
N ASN A 106 10.96 -16.12 -6.96
CA ASN A 106 11.21 -14.88 -6.21
C ASN A 106 10.54 -13.66 -6.83
N ASP A 107 9.87 -13.81 -7.97
CA ASP A 107 9.10 -12.76 -8.63
C ASP A 107 8.07 -12.15 -7.66
N ARG A 108 7.98 -10.83 -7.70
CA ARG A 108 7.03 -10.02 -6.94
C ARG A 108 6.19 -9.22 -7.91
N GLU A 109 5.00 -8.88 -7.46
CA GLU A 109 4.06 -8.10 -8.23
C GLU A 109 3.99 -6.69 -7.64
N ASP A 110 3.45 -5.76 -8.42
CA ASP A 110 3.12 -4.42 -7.92
C ASP A 110 1.92 -4.44 -7.00
N LEU A 111 1.95 -3.55 -6.03
CA LEU A 111 1.02 -3.50 -4.92
C LEU A 111 0.62 -2.06 -4.64
N PHE A 112 -0.66 -1.86 -4.37
CA PHE A 112 -1.18 -0.59 -3.88
C PHE A 112 -2.19 -0.84 -2.75
N ILE A 113 -2.14 -0.01 -1.71
CA ILE A 113 -2.91 -0.22 -0.49
C ILE A 113 -3.57 1.09 -0.05
N PHE A 114 -4.89 1.06 0.13
CA PHE A 114 -5.58 1.99 1.02
C PHE A 114 -5.63 1.40 2.42
N LYS A 115 -5.30 2.21 3.42
CA LYS A 115 -5.31 1.79 4.82
C LYS A 115 -6.00 2.84 5.67
N TRP A 116 -7.12 2.45 6.26
CA TRP A 116 -7.98 3.31 7.06
C TRP A 116 -7.79 3.01 8.53
N SER A 117 -7.52 4.03 9.34
CA SER A 117 -7.49 3.86 10.78
C SER A 117 -8.88 3.47 11.29
N MET A 118 -8.94 2.42 12.12
CA MET A 118 -10.15 2.08 12.89
C MET A 118 -10.06 2.58 14.33
N GLU A 119 -9.05 3.38 14.64
CA GLU A 119 -8.83 3.93 15.98
C GLU A 119 -9.58 5.25 16.14
N ALA A 120 -10.03 5.54 17.36
CA ALA A 120 -10.72 6.80 17.66
C ALA A 120 -9.81 8.03 17.58
N GLN A 121 -8.49 7.82 17.66
CA GLN A 121 -7.48 8.87 17.66
C GLN A 121 -6.51 8.67 16.50
N PRO A 122 -5.88 9.74 15.99
CA PRO A 122 -4.82 9.61 14.99
C PRO A 122 -3.70 8.70 15.49
N VAL A 123 -3.37 7.69 14.69
CA VAL A 123 -2.28 6.74 14.95
C VAL A 123 -1.35 6.64 13.75
N ASP A 124 -0.10 6.26 14.01
CA ASP A 124 0.84 5.89 12.96
C ASP A 124 0.44 4.53 12.38
N LEU A 125 -0.04 4.52 11.15
CA LEU A 125 -0.45 3.29 10.44
C LEU A 125 0.72 2.55 9.77
N SER A 126 1.97 2.99 9.99
CA SER A 126 3.14 2.24 9.55
C SER A 126 3.17 0.85 10.19
N ILE A 127 3.57 -0.17 9.44
CA ILE A 127 3.81 -1.52 10.00
C ILE A 127 4.96 -1.55 11.03
N TYR A 128 5.71 -0.45 11.14
CA TYR A 128 6.79 -0.26 12.10
C TYR A 128 6.41 0.70 13.25
N ALA A 129 5.12 1.01 13.42
CA ALA A 129 4.66 1.88 14.50
C ALA A 129 5.01 1.30 15.89
N ASP A 130 5.27 2.18 16.85
CA ASP A 130 5.57 1.81 18.23
C ASP A 130 4.32 1.51 19.07
N ASN A 131 3.15 1.90 18.57
CA ASN A 131 1.87 1.75 19.24
C ASN A 131 0.99 0.76 18.45
N PRO A 132 0.22 -0.10 19.14
CA PRO A 132 -0.78 -0.94 18.50
C PRO A 132 -1.81 -0.14 17.71
N TYR A 133 -2.34 -0.74 16.65
CA TYR A 133 -3.51 -0.22 15.94
C TYR A 133 -4.25 -1.36 15.24
N LYS A 134 -5.52 -1.10 14.93
CA LYS A 134 -6.31 -1.82 13.95
C LYS A 134 -6.63 -0.92 12.75
N SER A 135 -6.63 -1.50 11.57
CA SER A 135 -6.95 -0.77 10.34
C SER A 135 -7.68 -1.65 9.33
N ASP A 136 -8.59 -1.01 8.60
CA ASP A 136 -9.21 -1.56 7.40
C ASP A 136 -8.29 -1.33 6.20
N VAL A 137 -8.19 -2.32 5.32
CA VAL A 137 -7.15 -2.39 4.28
C VAL A 137 -7.74 -2.88 2.97
N TRP A 138 -7.76 -2.01 1.95
CA TRP A 138 -8.07 -2.40 0.58
C TRP A 138 -6.78 -2.59 -0.19
N PHE A 139 -6.56 -3.79 -0.69
CA PHE A 139 -5.24 -4.23 -1.13
C PHE A 139 -5.27 -4.73 -2.58
N TRP A 140 -4.90 -3.84 -3.50
CA TRP A 140 -4.70 -4.14 -4.92
C TRP A 140 -3.35 -4.83 -5.15
N LYS A 141 -3.37 -5.83 -6.04
CA LYS A 141 -2.21 -6.65 -6.39
C LYS A 141 -2.27 -7.00 -7.87
N ALA A 142 -1.25 -6.60 -8.61
CA ALA A 142 -1.23 -6.67 -10.07
C ALA A 142 -1.39 -8.11 -10.63
N CYS A 143 -0.87 -9.11 -9.92
CA CYS A 143 -1.01 -10.52 -10.29
C CYS A 143 -2.25 -11.15 -9.68
N ARG A 144 -2.53 -10.88 -8.40
CA ARG A 144 -3.48 -11.67 -7.60
C ARG A 144 -4.91 -11.16 -7.57
N THR A 145 -5.14 -9.85 -7.72
CA THR A 145 -6.50 -9.28 -7.58
C THR A 145 -6.93 -8.51 -8.81
N ASP A 146 -5.99 -7.83 -9.49
CA ASP A 146 -6.26 -7.06 -10.71
C ASP A 146 -6.89 -7.88 -11.84
N PRO A 147 -6.45 -9.12 -12.16
CA PRO A 147 -7.04 -9.89 -13.25
C PRO A 147 -8.51 -10.26 -13.03
N ALA A 148 -8.99 -10.18 -11.79
CA ALA A 148 -10.41 -10.38 -11.47
C ALA A 148 -11.20 -9.06 -11.44
N GLY A 149 -10.55 -7.89 -11.45
CA GLY A 149 -11.18 -6.57 -11.33
C GLY A 149 -11.55 -6.19 -9.89
N TYR A 150 -10.75 -6.62 -8.90
CA TYR A 150 -11.03 -6.36 -7.48
C TYR A 150 -9.78 -6.05 -6.66
N ALA A 151 -9.97 -5.48 -5.47
CA ALA A 151 -9.00 -5.43 -4.38
C ALA A 151 -9.40 -6.44 -3.30
N ASP A 152 -8.43 -7.01 -2.59
CA ASP A 152 -8.78 -7.75 -1.36
C ASP A 152 -9.21 -6.78 -0.27
N ASP A 153 -10.22 -7.17 0.51
CA ASP A 153 -10.61 -6.53 1.76
C ASP A 153 -9.98 -7.24 2.97
N LYS A 154 -9.28 -6.50 3.83
CA LYS A 154 -8.44 -7.05 4.91
C LYS A 154 -8.46 -6.19 6.16
N ILE A 155 -8.21 -6.85 7.28
CA ILE A 155 -7.91 -6.21 8.56
C ILE A 155 -6.44 -6.43 8.90
N ASP A 156 -5.73 -5.33 9.12
CA ASP A 156 -4.39 -5.32 9.72
C ASP A 156 -4.53 -5.02 11.22
N THR A 157 -3.92 -5.86 12.05
CA THR A 157 -3.77 -5.65 13.50
C THR A 157 -2.29 -5.66 13.85
N LEU A 158 -1.76 -4.53 14.30
CA LEU A 158 -0.42 -4.43 14.89
C LEU A 158 -0.55 -4.40 16.41
N THR A 159 0.19 -5.26 17.11
CA THR A 159 0.10 -5.38 18.57
C THR A 159 1.44 -5.76 19.21
N ALA A 160 1.62 -5.45 20.50
CA ALA A 160 2.78 -5.92 21.28
C ALA A 160 2.59 -7.37 21.80
N VAL A 161 1.37 -7.91 21.71
CA VAL A 161 1.05 -9.27 22.15
C VAL A 161 1.17 -10.23 20.97
N ARG A 162 1.88 -11.34 21.16
CA ARG A 162 2.02 -12.37 20.12
C ARG A 162 0.66 -12.98 19.80
N LEU A 163 0.31 -13.01 18.51
CA LEU A 163 -0.87 -13.69 17.99
C LEU A 163 -0.44 -14.85 17.10
N GLU A 164 -1.31 -15.86 16.99
CA GLU A 164 -1.15 -16.93 16.00
C GLU A 164 -1.14 -16.35 14.58
N ASP A 165 -0.29 -16.91 13.72
CA ASP A 165 -0.05 -16.48 12.33
C ASP A 165 0.45 -15.03 12.12
N ALA A 166 0.73 -14.30 13.20
CA ALA A 166 1.27 -12.95 13.09
C ALA A 166 2.77 -12.97 12.75
N ILE A 167 3.18 -11.98 11.95
CA ILE A 167 4.57 -11.75 11.61
C ILE A 167 5.21 -10.91 12.71
N GLU A 168 6.31 -11.38 13.28
CA GLU A 168 7.12 -10.60 14.21
C GLU A 168 7.90 -9.50 13.46
N LEU A 169 7.85 -8.27 13.97
CA LEU A 169 8.49 -7.09 13.41
C LEU A 169 9.22 -6.31 14.52
N LYS A 170 10.20 -5.50 14.13
CA LYS A 170 10.81 -4.49 15.00
C LYS A 170 10.23 -3.13 14.65
N SER A 171 9.69 -2.43 15.64
CA SER A 171 9.16 -1.07 15.47
C SER A 171 10.30 -0.05 15.29
N LYS A 172 9.94 1.21 15.03
CA LYS A 172 10.88 2.35 14.92
C LYS A 172 11.78 2.49 16.16
N SER A 173 11.26 2.26 17.37
CA SER A 173 12.05 2.25 18.61
C SER A 173 12.72 0.91 18.95
N GLY A 174 12.56 -0.11 18.10
CA GLY A 174 13.14 -1.45 18.31
C GLY A 174 12.28 -2.39 19.16
N LYS A 175 11.06 -2.01 19.54
CA LYS A 175 10.13 -2.90 20.25
C LYS A 175 9.74 -4.07 19.35
N VAL A 176 9.51 -5.23 19.96
CA VAL A 176 8.91 -6.37 19.27
C VAL A 176 7.43 -6.11 19.11
N MET A 177 6.95 -6.13 17.87
CA MET A 177 5.55 -6.00 17.50
C MET A 177 5.14 -7.19 16.63
N TYR A 178 3.86 -7.48 16.59
CA TYR A 178 3.29 -8.58 15.82
C TYR A 178 2.21 -8.03 14.91
N LEU A 179 2.39 -8.25 13.60
CA LEU A 179 1.43 -7.86 12.57
C LEU A 179 0.65 -9.07 12.10
N LEU A 180 -0.64 -9.07 12.42
CA LEU A 180 -1.60 -10.04 11.90
C LEU A 180 -2.38 -9.40 10.76
N ARG A 181 -2.43 -10.09 9.61
CA ARG A 181 -3.26 -9.69 8.46
C ARG A 181 -4.28 -10.78 8.18
N LYS A 182 -5.55 -10.45 8.31
CA LYS A 182 -6.65 -11.36 7.99
C LYS A 182 -7.47 -10.79 6.84
N GLY A 183 -8.01 -11.65 5.99
CA GLY A 183 -9.15 -11.22 5.16
C GLY A 183 -10.25 -10.73 6.08
N ASP A 184 -11.01 -9.73 5.63
CA ASP A 184 -12.26 -9.40 6.31
C ASP A 184 -13.32 -10.46 5.97
N ALA A 185 -14.52 -10.08 5.53
CA ALA A 185 -15.50 -11.03 5.06
C ALA A 185 -15.16 -11.60 3.68
N GLY A 186 -15.58 -12.84 3.42
CA GLY A 186 -15.63 -13.41 2.06
C GLY A 186 -14.38 -14.16 1.59
N GLU A 187 -14.29 -14.34 0.28
CA GLU A 187 -13.29 -15.19 -0.39
C GLU A 187 -12.36 -14.32 -1.25
N PRO A 188 -11.04 -14.62 -1.30
CA PRO A 188 -10.09 -13.84 -2.08
C PRO A 188 -10.36 -13.94 -3.59
N ALA A 189 -9.86 -12.98 -4.36
CA ALA A 189 -9.99 -12.95 -5.83
C ALA A 189 -9.16 -14.03 -6.56
N PHE A 190 -8.43 -14.86 -5.81
CA PHE A 190 -7.52 -15.87 -6.35
C PHE A 190 -7.43 -17.10 -5.47
N LYS A 191 -7.00 -18.21 -6.07
CA LYS A 191 -6.62 -19.46 -5.39
C LYS A 191 -5.20 -19.85 -5.77
N THR A 192 -4.49 -20.47 -4.84
CA THR A 192 -3.20 -21.10 -5.16
C THR A 192 -3.47 -22.37 -5.95
N LYS A 193 -2.87 -22.47 -7.12
CA LYS A 193 -2.83 -23.67 -7.94
C LYS A 193 -1.56 -24.44 -7.59
N LEU A 194 -1.71 -25.61 -6.97
CA LEU A 194 -0.59 -26.51 -6.77
C LEU A 194 -0.17 -27.08 -8.14
N GLN A 195 1.14 -27.11 -8.41
CA GLN A 195 1.69 -27.69 -9.61
C GLN A 195 2.69 -28.78 -9.25
N VAL A 196 2.42 -30.00 -9.69
CA VAL A 196 3.29 -31.18 -9.44
C VAL A 196 3.87 -31.75 -10.72
N GLU A 197 3.11 -31.73 -11.82
CA GLU A 197 3.57 -32.20 -13.14
C GLU A 197 4.34 -31.11 -13.88
N TYR A 198 5.42 -31.46 -14.58
CA TYR A 198 6.12 -30.53 -15.45
C TYR A 198 5.20 -29.98 -16.54
N LYS A 199 5.05 -28.66 -16.59
CA LYS A 199 4.28 -27.91 -17.59
C LYS A 199 5.06 -26.74 -18.20
N GLY A 200 6.39 -26.75 -18.03
CA GLY A 200 7.29 -25.69 -18.46
C GLY A 200 8.19 -25.19 -17.33
N ASP A 201 9.24 -24.46 -17.69
CA ASP A 201 10.27 -24.05 -16.73
C ASP A 201 9.77 -23.00 -15.72
N VAL A 202 8.79 -22.17 -16.11
CA VAL A 202 8.11 -21.22 -15.22
C VAL A 202 6.61 -21.25 -15.51
N VAL A 203 5.77 -21.42 -14.48
CA VAL A 203 4.31 -21.41 -14.63
C VAL A 203 3.61 -20.59 -13.53
N PRO A 204 2.44 -19.98 -13.84
CA PRO A 204 1.70 -19.19 -12.85
C PRO A 204 1.29 -20.01 -11.63
N ARG A 205 1.34 -19.36 -10.46
CA ARG A 205 0.93 -19.96 -9.20
C ARG A 205 -0.55 -19.81 -8.89
N PHE A 206 -1.23 -18.82 -9.48
CA PHE A 206 -2.59 -18.46 -9.09
C PHE A 206 -3.60 -18.67 -10.22
N THR A 207 -4.84 -18.93 -9.82
CA THR A 207 -6.03 -18.90 -10.67
C THR A 207 -7.03 -17.92 -10.10
N TYR A 208 -7.80 -17.25 -10.95
CA TYR A 208 -8.69 -16.16 -10.55
C TYR A 208 -10.11 -16.62 -10.30
N GLN A 209 -10.80 -15.95 -9.38
CA GLN A 209 -12.21 -16.15 -9.08
C GLN A 209 -12.86 -14.83 -8.68
N ILE A 210 -14.19 -14.75 -8.82
CA ILE A 210 -14.94 -13.59 -8.33
C ILE A 210 -14.95 -13.64 -6.79
N PRO A 211 -14.40 -12.62 -6.10
CA PRO A 211 -14.43 -12.58 -4.65
C PRO A 211 -15.84 -12.29 -4.12
N ARG A 212 -16.06 -12.55 -2.83
CA ARG A 212 -17.23 -12.07 -2.08
C ARG A 212 -16.76 -10.99 -1.11
N ALA A 213 -17.55 -9.92 -0.96
CA ALA A 213 -17.21 -8.79 -0.08
C ALA A 213 -15.83 -8.18 -0.40
N ALA A 214 -15.68 -7.63 -1.61
CA ALA A 214 -14.45 -7.01 -2.08
C ALA A 214 -14.73 -5.71 -2.85
N ALA A 215 -13.78 -4.78 -2.81
CA ALA A 215 -13.85 -3.55 -3.60
C ALA A 215 -13.58 -3.84 -5.08
N ARG A 216 -14.35 -3.25 -5.99
CA ARG A 216 -14.13 -3.34 -7.44
C ARG A 216 -13.02 -2.40 -7.89
N MET A 217 -12.31 -2.79 -8.94
CA MET A 217 -11.20 -2.05 -9.54
C MET A 217 -11.25 -2.06 -11.06
#